data_AF-A0A939ZWD5-F1
#
_entry.id   AF-A0A939ZWD5-F1
#
_cell.length_a   1.000
_cell.length_b   1.000
_cell.length_c   1.000
_cell.angle_alpha   90.00
_cell.angle_beta   90.00
_cell.angle_gamma   90.00
#
_symmetry.space_group_name_H-M   'P 1'
#
loop_
_entity.id
_entity.type
_entity.pdbx_description
1 polymer ?
#
loop_
_entity_poly.entity_id
_entity_poly.type
_entity_poly.pdbx_seq_one_letter_code
_entity_poly.pdbx_strand_id
1 'polypeptide(L)'
;MRELDYVEVIVEKEKYAKEGVHKGMRGTILDPRNIEGCWLVYFSDPITHADTIGIPIKETDLKVIEPYVDPPLVQLIVEKESYLQQGLNKGLYGEIWEQLENKAIIGFENRIAAQIDNNDFEIIEKSNADYDKIRRIIEHSHRIR
;
A
#
# COMPACT_ATOMS: atom_id res chain seq x y z
N MET A 1 10.77 5.91 -18.46
CA MET A 1 9.73 5.09 -17.77
C MET A 1 9.35 3.92 -18.67
N ARG A 2 8.54 2.96 -18.21
CA ARG A 2 8.05 1.80 -18.98
C ARG A 2 6.64 1.37 -18.54
N GLU A 3 6.02 0.48 -19.31
CA GLU A 3 4.79 -0.21 -18.92
C GLU A 3 4.90 -0.82 -17.51
N LEU A 4 3.83 -0.73 -16.73
CA LEU A 4 3.70 -1.11 -15.33
C LEU A 4 4.53 -0.29 -14.32
N ASP A 5 5.27 0.73 -14.75
CA ASP A 5 5.84 1.69 -13.80
C ASP A 5 4.70 2.44 -13.09
N TYR A 6 4.78 2.49 -11.76
CA TYR A 6 3.95 3.38 -10.95
C TYR A 6 4.56 4.77 -10.97
N VAL A 7 3.72 5.77 -11.18
CA VAL A 7 4.16 7.15 -11.34
C VAL A 7 3.32 8.10 -10.51
N GLU A 8 3.92 9.21 -10.09
CA GLU A 8 3.23 10.31 -9.44
C GLU A 8 3.37 11.57 -10.29
N VAL A 9 2.28 12.32 -10.45
CA VAL A 9 2.27 13.62 -11.13
C VAL A 9 2.94 14.66 -10.24
N ILE A 10 4.04 15.27 -10.70
CA ILE A 10 4.85 16.18 -9.87
C ILE A 10 4.54 17.66 -10.09
N VAL A 11 3.69 17.99 -11.07
CA VAL A 11 3.33 19.36 -11.45
C VAL A 11 1.82 19.53 -11.55
N GLU A 12 1.33 20.73 -11.23
CA GLU A 12 -0.06 21.09 -11.46
C GLU A 12 -0.18 21.79 -12.82
N LYS A 13 -1.06 21.31 -13.71
CA LYS A 13 -1.28 21.90 -15.04
C LYS A 13 -2.76 21.87 -15.37
N GLU A 14 -3.28 22.99 -15.87
CA GLU A 14 -4.70 23.14 -16.22
C GLU A 14 -5.22 22.03 -17.15
N LYS A 15 -4.41 21.61 -18.12
CA LYS A 15 -4.77 20.52 -19.04
C LYS A 15 -4.94 19.15 -18.37
N TYR A 16 -4.29 18.89 -17.24
CA TYR A 16 -4.46 17.66 -16.47
C TYR A 16 -5.63 17.81 -15.49
N ALA A 17 -5.71 18.98 -14.83
CA ALA A 17 -6.77 19.29 -13.88
C ALA A 17 -8.18 19.26 -14.50
N LYS A 18 -8.32 19.64 -15.78
CA LYS A 18 -9.59 19.52 -16.53
C LYS A 18 -10.09 18.09 -16.65
N GLU A 19 -9.18 17.11 -16.65
CA GLU A 19 -9.48 15.68 -16.67
C GLU A 19 -9.56 15.09 -15.25
N GLY A 20 -9.49 15.93 -14.21
CA GLY A 20 -9.52 15.50 -12.81
C GLY A 20 -8.18 14.99 -12.27
N VAL A 21 -7.07 15.21 -12.99
CA VAL A 21 -5.72 14.80 -12.56
C VAL A 21 -4.94 15.98 -12.00
N HIS A 22 -4.50 15.85 -10.75
CA HIS A 22 -3.82 16.88 -9.98
C HIS A 22 -2.41 16.47 -9.55
N LYS A 23 -1.59 17.46 -9.17
CA LYS A 23 -0.28 17.19 -8.56
C LYS A 23 -0.42 16.29 -7.34
N GLY A 24 0.44 15.27 -7.26
CA GLY A 24 0.46 14.27 -6.19
C GLY A 24 -0.40 13.04 -6.48
N MET A 25 -1.25 13.07 -7.51
CA MET A 25 -1.98 11.87 -7.93
C MET A 25 -1.03 10.82 -8.48
N ARG A 26 -1.33 9.57 -8.14
CA ARG A 26 -0.55 8.39 -8.50
C ARG A 26 -1.31 7.53 -9.48
N GLY A 27 -0.61 6.97 -10.44
CA GLY A 27 -1.20 6.11 -11.46
C GLY A 27 -0.18 5.11 -12.00
N THR A 28 -0.63 4.31 -12.96
CA THR A 28 0.16 3.24 -13.58
C THR A 28 0.22 3.47 -15.09
N ILE A 29 1.38 3.25 -15.69
CA ILE A 29 1.52 3.24 -17.15
C ILE A 29 1.04 1.87 -17.66
N LEU A 30 -0.06 1.82 -18.41
CA LEU A 30 -0.58 0.57 -18.99
C LEU A 30 -0.43 0.48 -20.51
N ASP A 31 0.01 1.56 -21.17
CA ASP A 31 0.37 1.53 -22.59
C ASP A 31 1.90 1.59 -22.72
N PRO A 32 2.54 0.61 -23.38
CA PRO A 32 3.99 0.60 -23.54
C PRO A 32 4.51 1.70 -24.48
N ARG A 33 3.64 2.42 -25.20
CA ARG A 33 4.04 3.46 -26.16
C ARG A 33 4.26 4.80 -25.46
N ASN A 34 5.44 5.37 -25.67
CA ASN A 34 5.69 6.79 -25.45
C ASN A 34 5.41 7.56 -26.75
N ILE A 35 4.39 8.41 -26.75
CA ILE A 35 3.99 9.19 -27.93
C ILE A 35 4.26 10.66 -27.62
N GLU A 36 5.13 11.30 -28.41
CA GLU A 36 5.53 12.71 -28.24
C GLU A 36 6.03 13.05 -26.81
N GLY A 37 6.76 12.13 -26.19
CA GLY A 37 7.26 12.31 -24.82
C GLY A 37 6.18 12.15 -23.74
N CYS A 38 4.99 11.67 -24.09
CA CYS A 38 3.90 11.41 -23.17
C CYS A 38 3.69 9.91 -22.94
N TRP A 39 3.35 9.57 -21.71
CA TRP A 39 2.89 8.25 -21.28
C TRP A 39 1.40 8.28 -21.01
N LEU A 40 0.67 7.25 -21.43
CA LEU A 40 -0.73 7.07 -21.03
C LEU A 40 -0.76 6.53 -19.61
N VAL A 41 -1.16 7.38 -18.66
CA VAL A 41 -1.22 7.04 -17.23
C VAL A 41 -2.66 6.83 -16.82
N TYR A 42 -2.90 5.70 -16.15
CA TYR A 42 -4.20 5.34 -15.59
C TYR A 42 -4.21 5.63 -14.09
N PHE A 43 -5.17 6.44 -13.67
CA PHE A 43 -5.39 6.81 -12.27
C PHE A 43 -6.58 6.03 -11.74
N SER A 44 -6.30 5.09 -10.85
CA SER A 44 -7.32 4.25 -10.23
C SER A 44 -8.03 5.01 -9.10
N ASP A 45 -9.33 4.82 -8.98
CA ASP A 45 -10.10 5.36 -7.85
C ASP A 45 -9.68 4.67 -6.54
N PRO A 46 -9.41 5.42 -5.44
CA PRO A 46 -8.86 4.86 -4.21
C PRO A 46 -9.84 3.98 -3.42
N ILE A 47 -11.12 3.92 -3.79
CA ILE A 47 -12.16 3.14 -3.11
C ILE A 47 -12.54 1.91 -3.95
N THR A 48 -12.71 2.10 -5.25
CA THR A 48 -13.21 1.07 -6.16
C THR A 48 -12.09 0.37 -6.92
N HIS A 49 -10.86 0.93 -6.91
CA HIS A 49 -9.71 0.47 -7.69
C HIS A 49 -9.99 0.31 -9.20
N ALA A 50 -11.09 0.87 -9.69
CA ALA A 50 -11.36 0.95 -11.12
C ALA A 50 -10.48 2.04 -11.74
N ASP A 51 -9.94 1.78 -12.93
CA ASP A 51 -9.19 2.77 -13.69
C ASP A 51 -10.16 3.83 -14.23
N THR A 52 -10.29 4.92 -13.48
CA THR A 52 -11.35 5.91 -13.75
C THR A 52 -10.90 6.95 -14.76
N ILE A 53 -9.59 7.22 -14.87
CA ILE A 53 -9.05 8.27 -15.75
C ILE A 53 -7.75 7.79 -16.41
N GLY A 54 -7.73 7.66 -17.74
CA GLY A 54 -6.53 7.36 -18.53
C GLY A 54 -6.17 8.53 -19.43
N ILE A 55 -5.09 9.26 -19.12
CA ILE A 55 -4.68 10.45 -19.90
C ILE A 55 -3.18 10.49 -20.23
N PRO A 56 -2.79 11.11 -21.36
CA PRO A 56 -1.38 11.29 -21.69
C PRO A 56 -0.74 12.38 -20.81
N ILE A 57 0.31 12.01 -20.08
CA ILE A 57 1.13 12.91 -19.26
C ILE A 57 2.56 12.94 -19.80
N LYS A 58 3.17 14.12 -19.88
CA LYS A 58 4.58 14.23 -20.28
C LYS A 58 5.48 13.50 -19.29
N GLU A 59 6.48 12.77 -19.77
CA GLU A 59 7.45 12.07 -18.91
C GLU A 59 8.14 13.01 -17.93
N THR A 60 8.44 14.25 -18.34
CA THR A 60 9.05 15.28 -17.48
C THR A 60 8.15 15.77 -16.35
N ASP A 61 6.85 15.46 -16.41
CA ASP A 61 5.84 15.83 -15.42
C ASP A 61 5.52 14.69 -14.44
N LEU A 62 6.23 13.56 -14.58
CA LEU A 62 6.07 12.36 -13.78
C LEU A 62 7.37 12.06 -13.01
N LYS A 63 7.23 11.40 -11.86
CA LYS A 63 8.31 10.64 -11.23
C LYS A 63 7.89 9.19 -11.14
N VAL A 64 8.80 8.26 -11.43
CA VAL A 64 8.60 6.85 -11.09
C VAL A 64 8.63 6.74 -9.58
N ILE A 65 7.64 6.04 -9.04
CA ILE A 65 7.57 5.66 -7.63
C ILE A 65 7.59 4.14 -7.55
N GLU A 66 8.03 3.63 -6.42
CA GLU A 66 7.84 2.21 -6.14
C GLU A 66 6.34 1.92 -6.01
N PRO A 67 5.86 0.77 -6.54
CA PRO A 67 4.52 0.31 -6.27
C PRO A 67 4.28 0.34 -4.77
N TYR A 68 3.11 0.83 -4.34
CA TYR A 68 2.70 0.55 -2.98
C TYR A 68 2.41 -0.96 -2.90
N VAL A 69 3.33 -1.70 -2.28
CA VAL A 69 3.11 -3.09 -1.93
C VAL A 69 2.49 -3.10 -0.56
N ASP A 70 1.29 -3.67 -0.46
CA ASP A 70 0.67 -3.82 0.84
C ASP A 70 1.60 -4.59 1.77
N PRO A 71 1.82 -4.10 3.00
CA PRO A 71 2.60 -4.85 3.97
C PRO A 71 1.96 -6.23 4.18
N PRO A 72 2.76 -7.30 4.33
CA PRO A 72 2.23 -8.61 4.67
C PRO A 72 1.41 -8.56 5.96
N LEU A 73 0.21 -9.14 5.92
CA LEU A 73 -0.59 -9.34 7.12
C LEU A 73 -0.03 -10.52 7.91
N VAL A 74 -0.05 -10.39 9.22
CA VAL A 74 0.42 -11.43 10.13
C VAL A 74 -0.55 -11.63 11.28
N GLN A 75 -0.53 -12.83 11.84
CA GLN A 75 -1.21 -13.16 13.08
C GLN A 75 -0.18 -13.60 14.13
N LEU A 76 -0.27 -13.06 15.34
CA LEU A 76 0.51 -13.55 16.47
C LEU A 76 0.03 -14.96 16.86
N ILE A 77 0.93 -15.93 16.92
CA ILE A 77 0.59 -17.34 17.19
C ILE A 77 0.98 -17.81 18.60
N VAL A 78 1.69 -16.98 19.36
CA VAL A 78 2.18 -17.29 20.71
C VAL A 78 1.55 -16.41 21.78
N GLU A 79 1.49 -16.95 23.00
CA GLU A 79 1.23 -16.19 24.22
C GLU A 79 2.54 -16.08 25.01
N LYS A 80 3.15 -14.89 25.00
CA LYS A 80 4.37 -14.60 25.78
C LYS A 80 4.09 -13.46 26.74
N GLU A 81 4.51 -13.59 27.99
CA GLU A 81 4.28 -12.59 29.04
C GLU A 81 4.80 -11.20 28.64
N SER A 82 5.96 -11.14 27.98
CA SER A 82 6.52 -9.90 27.43
C SER A 82 5.62 -9.20 26.41
N TYR A 83 4.83 -9.94 25.66
CA TYR A 83 3.87 -9.43 24.67
C TYR A 83 2.54 -9.07 25.33
N LEU A 84 2.06 -9.89 26.26
CA LEU A 84 0.84 -9.63 27.02
C LEU A 84 0.93 -8.33 27.82
N GLN A 85 2.09 -8.02 28.42
CA GLN A 85 2.33 -6.74 29.11
C GLN A 85 2.22 -5.51 28.17
N GLN A 86 2.36 -5.72 26.87
CA GLN A 86 2.18 -4.70 25.82
C GLN A 86 0.76 -4.72 25.22
N GLY A 87 -0.14 -5.58 25.73
CA GLY A 87 -1.48 -5.78 25.20
C GLY A 87 -1.54 -6.62 23.92
N LEU A 88 -0.43 -7.29 23.57
CA LEU A 88 -0.32 -8.12 22.38
C LEU A 88 -0.68 -9.57 22.72
N ASN A 89 -1.90 -9.96 22.35
CA ASN A 89 -2.45 -11.28 22.62
C ASN A 89 -2.26 -12.21 21.42
N LYS A 90 -2.20 -13.52 21.67
CA LYS A 90 -2.30 -14.51 20.60
C LYS A 90 -3.58 -14.30 19.79
N GLY A 91 -3.46 -14.43 18.48
CA GLY A 91 -4.54 -14.21 17.53
C GLY A 91 -4.67 -12.77 17.05
N LEU A 92 -3.91 -11.81 17.60
CA LEU A 92 -3.91 -10.42 17.17
C LEU A 92 -3.29 -10.30 15.77
N TYR A 93 -3.92 -9.49 14.92
CA TYR A 93 -3.49 -9.25 13.54
C TYR A 93 -2.72 -7.94 13.42
N GLY A 94 -1.70 -7.93 12.57
CA GLY A 94 -0.92 -6.74 12.27
C GLY A 94 -0.30 -6.78 10.87
N GLU A 95 0.47 -5.74 10.57
CA GLU A 95 1.17 -5.54 9.30
C GLU A 95 2.68 -5.52 9.54
N ILE A 96 3.45 -6.30 8.77
CA ILE A 96 4.92 -6.19 8.80
C ILE A 96 5.32 -4.87 8.14
N TRP A 97 5.88 -3.95 8.93
CA TRP A 97 6.42 -2.69 8.43
C TRP A 97 7.90 -2.80 8.07
N GLU A 98 8.64 -3.63 8.81
CA GLU A 98 10.07 -3.87 8.57
C GLU A 98 10.46 -5.30 8.97
N GLN A 99 11.21 -5.97 8.10
CA GLN A 99 11.72 -7.32 8.33
C GLN A 99 13.19 -7.25 8.73
N LEU A 100 13.53 -7.79 9.90
CA LEU A 100 14.89 -7.93 10.42
C LEU A 100 15.33 -9.41 10.38
N GLU A 101 16.60 -9.69 10.66
CA GLU A 101 17.22 -11.03 10.55
C GLU A 101 16.46 -12.11 11.34
N ASN A 102 16.11 -11.82 12.60
CA ASN A 102 15.41 -12.74 13.50
C ASN A 102 14.08 -12.20 14.04
N LYS A 103 13.70 -10.98 13.65
CA LYS A 103 12.53 -10.27 14.16
C LYS A 103 11.83 -9.50 13.04
N ALA A 104 10.63 -9.04 13.30
CA ALA A 104 9.93 -8.08 12.46
C ALA A 104 9.37 -6.94 13.33
N ILE A 105 9.29 -5.74 12.75
CA ILE A 105 8.52 -4.63 13.31
C ILE A 105 7.10 -4.78 12.75
N ILE A 106 6.17 -5.11 13.62
CA ILE A 106 4.75 -5.32 13.26
C ILE A 106 3.93 -4.17 13.84
N GLY A 107 3.21 -3.48 12.96
CA GLY A 107 2.21 -2.48 13.34
C GLY A 107 0.86 -3.12 13.63
N PHE A 108 0.24 -2.71 14.74
CA PHE A 108 -1.10 -3.13 15.14
C PHE A 108 -2.09 -1.94 15.11
N GLU A 109 -3.39 -2.24 15.01
CA GLU A 109 -4.52 -1.30 14.82
C GLU A 109 -4.50 -0.03 15.69
N ASN A 110 -3.82 -0.05 16.86
CA ASN A 110 -3.78 1.06 17.82
C ASN A 110 -2.37 1.60 18.17
N ARG A 111 -1.51 1.79 17.15
CA ARG A 111 -0.22 2.53 17.21
C ARG A 111 0.94 1.87 17.95
N ILE A 112 0.80 0.65 18.44
CA ILE A 112 1.96 -0.09 18.92
C ILE A 112 2.57 -0.77 17.72
N ALA A 113 3.72 -0.28 17.26
CA ALA A 113 4.64 -1.10 16.51
C ALA A 113 5.47 -1.88 17.53
N ALA A 114 5.54 -3.20 17.41
CA ALA A 114 6.32 -4.04 18.31
C ALA A 114 7.32 -4.86 17.53
N GLN A 115 8.49 -5.08 18.14
CA GLN A 115 9.45 -6.05 17.64
C GLN A 115 9.05 -7.44 18.10
N ILE A 116 8.72 -8.29 17.15
CA ILE A 116 8.26 -9.67 17.38
C ILE A 116 9.27 -10.63 16.77
N ASP A 117 9.57 -11.74 17.43
CA ASP A 117 10.44 -12.77 16.88
C ASP A 117 9.78 -13.44 15.66
N ASN A 118 10.56 -13.75 14.62
CA ASN A 118 10.02 -14.32 13.37
C ASN A 118 9.30 -15.67 13.54
N ASN A 119 9.51 -16.35 14.68
CA ASN A 119 8.86 -17.62 15.01
C ASN A 119 7.53 -17.45 15.77
N ASP A 120 7.16 -16.22 16.11
CA ASP A 120 6.04 -15.91 16.99
C ASP A 120 4.79 -15.40 16.24
N PHE A 121 4.90 -15.25 14.92
CA PHE A 121 3.79 -14.88 14.05
C PHE A 121 3.80 -15.74 12.78
N GLU A 122 2.66 -15.78 12.11
CA GLU A 122 2.53 -16.36 10.77
C GLU A 122 2.04 -15.32 9.78
N ILE A 123 2.50 -15.41 8.53
CA ILE A 123 2.05 -14.54 7.43
C ILE A 123 0.74 -15.07 6.88
N ILE A 124 -0.24 -14.20 6.75
CA ILE A 124 -1.54 -14.49 6.14
C ILE A 124 -1.45 -14.20 4.64
N GLU A 125 -1.68 -15.22 3.81
CA GLU A 125 -1.64 -15.08 2.36
C GLU A 125 -2.87 -14.35 1.81
N LYS A 126 -2.67 -13.56 0.74
CA LYS A 126 -3.74 -12.82 0.03
C LYS A 126 -4.85 -13.71 -0.54
N SER A 127 -4.56 -14.98 -0.79
CA SER A 127 -5.52 -15.97 -1.32
C SER A 127 -6.54 -16.44 -0.28
N ASN A 128 -6.31 -16.15 1.01
CA ASN A 128 -7.18 -16.61 2.09
C ASN A 128 -8.47 -15.79 2.14
N ALA A 129 -9.63 -16.45 2.26
CA ALA A 129 -10.94 -15.79 2.38
C ALA A 129 -11.01 -14.81 3.57
N ASP A 130 -10.20 -15.01 4.60
CA ASP A 130 -10.12 -14.10 5.75
C ASP A 130 -9.20 -12.89 5.52
N TYR A 131 -8.29 -12.92 4.54
CA TYR A 131 -7.32 -11.84 4.31
C TYR A 131 -8.01 -10.50 4.08
N ASP A 132 -8.93 -10.44 3.12
CA ASP A 132 -9.67 -9.21 2.79
C ASP A 132 -10.52 -8.72 3.97
N LYS A 133 -11.07 -9.66 4.74
CA LYS A 133 -11.86 -9.33 5.93
C LYS A 133 -10.98 -8.72 7.02
N ILE A 134 -9.85 -9.35 7.34
CA ILE A 134 -8.88 -8.86 8.33
C ILE A 134 -8.33 -7.50 7.89
N ARG A 135 -7.96 -7.37 6.62
CA ARG A 135 -7.47 -6.13 6.04
C ARG A 135 -8.45 -4.96 6.25
N ARG A 136 -9.73 -5.17 5.98
CA ARG A 136 -10.75 -4.13 6.18
C ARG A 136 -10.88 -3.71 7.64
N ILE A 137 -10.71 -4.63 8.59
CA ILE A 137 -10.73 -4.31 10.02
C ILE A 137 -9.54 -3.39 10.36
N ILE A 138 -8.34 -3.75 9.89
CA ILE A 138 -7.13 -2.95 10.09
C ILE A 138 -7.26 -1.57 9.43
N GLU A 139 -7.69 -1.48 8.17
CA GLU A 139 -7.86 -0.21 7.45
C GLU A 139 -8.90 0.71 8.13
N HIS A 140 -10.00 0.14 8.66
CA HIS A 140 -11.02 0.91 9.35
C HIS A 140 -10.46 1.56 10.64
N SER A 141 -9.60 0.85 11.36
CA SER A 141 -8.93 1.38 12.55
C SER A 141 -7.99 2.57 12.23
N HIS A 142 -7.40 2.59 11.04
CA HIS A 142 -6.52 3.68 10.60
C HIS A 142 -7.30 4.96 10.21
N ARG A 143 -8.56 4.85 9.78
CA ARG A 143 -9.39 5.98 9.29
C ARG A 143 -10.11 6.79 10.37
N ILE A 144 -10.20 6.32 11.62
CA ILE A 144 -10.86 7.05 12.73
C ILE A 144 -9.89 8.05 13.39
N ARG A 145 -9.18 8.86 12.58
CA ARG A 145 -8.32 9.96 13.05
C ARG A 145 -8.75 11.30 12.49
#